data_AF-E4WQ72-F1
#
_entry.id   AF-E4WQ72-F1
#
_cell.length_a   1.000
_cell.length_b   1.000
_cell.length_c   1.000
_cell.angle_alpha   90.00
_cell.angle_beta   90.00
_cell.angle_gamma   90.00
#
_symmetry.space_group_name_H-M   'P 1'
#
loop_
_entity.id
_entity.type
_entity.pdbx_description
1 polymer ?
#
loop_
_entity_poly.entity_id
_entity_poly.type
_entity_poly.pdbx_seq_one_letter_code
_entity_poly.pdbx_strand_id
1 'polypeptide(L)'
;MTIYINLQDNVSFANERNYYWKKGFNDQTYNDFRDVRELLIKYDFQKAFDEVIFLSADQIGLDRETIAKLEFYIDKLAKSAAAKARNRAVAVVTFGLLGISSLLPKLIKTYTGSKAVKIVTFGVSPYEVIVSADQVAHDVVKNKKPLSGVDFHILTGAPSPGRPFTPSRSTLGTDEEAVFQILTGIVGEHGQITCIFANKGPELLKEAYYIPRALKTGANIFGTLIMGSGGATDALIQYMHGKDTAEIEIKVGSGSETVTLESLLPALQNRNIKLDEIGAAAEAFSMHSLEGAIPDNLPTGVTLDKTGRPAWQSNL
;
A
#
# COMPACT_ATOMS: atom_id res chain seq x y z
N MET A 1 20.60 -1.64 -1.72
CA MET A 1 20.51 -3.06 -1.30
C MET A 1 19.18 -3.21 -0.59
N THR A 2 18.37 -4.21 -0.96
CA THR A 2 17.07 -4.48 -0.32
C THR A 2 17.26 -5.48 0.82
N ILE A 3 16.65 -5.20 1.97
CA ILE A 3 16.60 -6.08 3.14
C ILE A 3 15.27 -6.84 3.11
N TYR A 4 15.33 -8.16 3.18
CA TYR A 4 14.15 -9.01 3.26
C TYR A 4 13.83 -9.32 4.73
N ILE A 5 12.56 -9.19 5.08
CA ILE A 5 12.02 -9.38 6.43
C ILE A 5 10.91 -10.41 6.34
N ASN A 6 10.93 -11.40 7.21
CA ASN A 6 9.83 -12.35 7.35
C ASN A 6 9.05 -12.06 8.64
N LEU A 7 7.74 -11.82 8.53
CA LEU A 7 6.85 -11.66 9.67
C LEU A 7 6.18 -13.00 9.99
N GLN A 8 6.40 -13.51 11.20
CA GLN A 8 5.99 -14.86 11.59
C GLN A 8 4.50 -14.94 11.97
N ASP A 9 3.78 -15.90 11.38
CA ASP A 9 2.59 -16.47 12.02
C ASP A 9 3.05 -17.51 13.06
N ASN A 10 2.76 -17.24 14.33
CA ASN A 10 3.00 -18.13 15.47
C ASN A 10 2.69 -19.60 15.11
N VAL A 11 3.67 -20.52 15.20
CA VAL A 11 3.58 -21.86 15.85
C VAL A 11 4.52 -22.97 15.27
N SER A 12 4.96 -22.96 14.00
CA SER A 12 5.55 -24.19 13.40
C SER A 12 7.10 -24.29 13.26
N PHE A 13 7.89 -23.26 13.61
CA PHE A 13 9.29 -23.20 13.14
C PHE A 13 10.36 -23.86 14.04
N ALA A 14 10.05 -24.32 15.25
CA ALA A 14 11.07 -24.92 16.13
C ALA A 14 11.74 -26.17 15.50
N ASN A 15 11.00 -26.90 14.67
CA ASN A 15 11.49 -28.12 14.02
C ASN A 15 12.22 -27.84 12.69
N GLU A 16 11.81 -26.81 11.95
CA GLU A 16 12.43 -26.45 10.66
C GLU A 16 13.74 -25.67 10.82
N ARG A 17 13.88 -24.89 11.91
CA ARG A 17 15.15 -24.21 12.25
C ARG A 17 16.34 -25.17 12.29
N ASN A 18 16.15 -26.35 12.88
CA ASN A 18 17.19 -27.37 12.97
C ASN A 18 17.56 -27.98 11.62
N TYR A 19 16.62 -28.03 10.66
CA TYR A 19 16.87 -28.55 9.31
C TYR A 19 17.73 -27.58 8.49
N TYR A 20 17.43 -26.27 8.54
CA TYR A 20 18.20 -25.25 7.80
C TYR A 20 19.57 -24.96 8.42
N TRP A 21 19.68 -24.93 9.76
CA TRP A 21 20.98 -24.79 10.44
C TRP A 21 21.93 -25.96 10.16
N LYS A 22 21.41 -27.20 10.16
CA LYS A 22 22.24 -28.39 9.87
C LYS A 22 22.72 -28.46 8.41
N LYS A 23 22.07 -27.74 7.48
CA LYS A 23 22.46 -27.67 6.07
C LYS A 23 23.49 -26.57 5.75
N GLY A 24 24.01 -25.85 6.75
CA GLY A 24 25.03 -24.83 6.52
C GLY A 24 24.50 -23.55 5.86
N PHE A 25 23.17 -23.33 5.88
CA PHE A 25 22.57 -22.04 5.56
C PHE A 25 22.90 -21.07 6.70
N ASN A 26 23.99 -20.31 6.55
CA ASN A 26 24.37 -19.22 7.44
C ASN A 26 24.20 -17.92 6.68
N ASP A 27 22.95 -17.48 6.49
CA ASP A 27 22.65 -16.28 5.73
C ASP A 27 22.33 -15.11 6.67
N GLN A 28 23.21 -14.12 6.73
CA GLN A 28 23.07 -12.89 7.54
C GLN A 28 21.97 -11.94 7.01
N THR A 29 21.11 -12.40 6.09
CA THR A 29 20.12 -11.58 5.37
C THR A 29 18.67 -11.89 5.73
N TYR A 30 18.41 -12.87 6.61
CA TYR A 30 17.07 -13.12 7.17
C TYR A 30 16.97 -12.47 8.55
N ASN A 31 16.30 -11.32 8.62
CA ASN A 31 15.85 -10.75 9.89
C ASN A 31 14.39 -11.18 10.10
N ASP A 32 14.21 -12.23 10.89
CA ASP A 32 12.89 -12.73 11.27
C ASP A 32 12.37 -11.93 12.46
N PHE A 33 11.15 -11.43 12.36
CA PHE A 33 10.49 -10.66 13.42
C PHE A 33 9.18 -11.32 13.80
N ARG A 34 8.87 -11.29 15.10
CA ARG A 34 7.60 -11.83 15.62
C ARG A 34 6.40 -11.02 15.15
N ASP A 35 6.56 -9.71 15.11
CA ASP A 35 5.54 -8.78 14.64
C ASP A 35 6.19 -7.49 14.10
N VAL A 36 5.38 -6.60 13.53
CA VAL A 36 5.83 -5.31 13.00
C VAL A 36 6.51 -4.47 14.09
N ARG A 37 6.11 -4.56 15.36
CA ARG A 37 6.66 -3.71 16.43
C ARG A 37 8.14 -4.02 16.66
N GLU A 38 8.50 -5.30 16.69
CA GLU A 38 9.89 -5.72 16.82
C GLU A 38 10.76 -5.20 15.67
N LEU A 39 10.22 -5.25 14.45
CA LEU A 39 10.85 -4.66 13.27
C LEU A 39 11.09 -3.15 13.44
N LEU A 40 10.07 -2.40 13.86
CA LEU A 40 10.17 -0.95 14.01
C LEU A 40 11.18 -0.55 15.10
N ILE A 41 11.29 -1.33 16.18
CA ILE A 41 12.27 -1.11 17.25
C ILE A 41 13.68 -1.38 16.73
N LYS A 42 13.89 -2.50 16.05
CA LYS A 42 15.23 -2.94 15.60
C LYS A 42 15.90 -1.95 14.64
N TYR A 43 15.11 -1.32 13.77
CA TYR A 43 15.63 -0.37 12.78
C TYR A 43 15.40 1.10 13.14
N ASP A 44 14.94 1.38 14.37
CA ASP A 44 14.67 2.75 14.84
C ASP A 44 13.73 3.52 13.89
N PHE A 45 12.62 2.86 13.52
CA PHE A 45 11.58 3.41 12.66
C PHE A 45 10.35 3.88 13.42
N GLN A 46 10.22 3.57 14.70
CA GLN A 46 9.09 4.02 15.50
C GLN A 46 9.02 5.54 15.48
N LYS A 47 7.91 6.06 14.93
CA LYS A 47 7.65 7.51 14.87
C LYS A 47 8.75 8.33 14.17
N ALA A 48 9.47 7.72 13.23
CA ALA A 48 10.67 8.28 12.62
C ALA A 48 10.45 9.13 11.35
N PHE A 49 9.23 9.21 10.82
CA PHE A 49 8.96 9.86 9.54
C PHE A 49 7.91 10.98 9.66
N ASP A 50 8.19 12.11 9.00
CA ASP A 50 7.30 13.26 8.93
C ASP A 50 6.16 13.02 7.93
N GLU A 51 6.44 12.26 6.86
CA GLU A 51 5.48 11.93 5.81
C GLU A 51 5.57 10.43 5.50
N VAL A 52 4.43 9.77 5.45
CA VAL A 52 4.29 8.38 5.04
C VAL A 52 3.34 8.32 3.85
N ILE A 53 3.84 7.93 2.68
CA ILE A 53 3.03 7.80 1.47
C ILE A 53 2.71 6.32 1.29
N PHE A 54 1.44 5.98 1.33
CA PHE A 54 0.94 4.67 0.96
C PHE A 54 0.37 4.72 -0.45
N LEU A 55 0.84 3.85 -1.35
CA LEU A 55 0.29 3.72 -2.69
C LEU A 55 -0.33 2.34 -2.86
N SER A 56 -1.65 2.31 -3.02
CA SER A 56 -2.38 1.17 -3.54
C SER A 56 -2.80 1.45 -4.98
N ALA A 57 -2.11 0.78 -5.90
CA ALA A 57 -2.40 0.87 -7.33
C ALA A 57 -2.07 -0.46 -8.01
N ASP A 58 -3.00 -0.95 -8.84
CA ASP A 58 -2.81 -2.11 -9.69
C ASP A 58 -2.89 -1.71 -11.17
N GLN A 59 -2.20 -2.46 -12.03
CA GLN A 59 -2.24 -2.29 -13.48
C GLN A 59 -3.28 -3.22 -14.15
N ILE A 60 -3.74 -4.25 -13.43
CA ILE A 60 -4.63 -5.28 -13.98
C ILE A 60 -5.98 -4.65 -14.39
N GLY A 61 -6.39 -4.92 -15.64
CA GLY A 61 -7.70 -4.51 -16.16
C GLY A 61 -7.76 -3.07 -16.68
N LEU A 62 -6.64 -2.34 -16.70
CA LEU A 62 -6.58 -0.99 -17.25
C LEU A 62 -6.22 -0.98 -18.74
N ASP A 63 -6.86 -0.09 -19.48
CA ASP A 63 -6.42 0.24 -20.84
C ASP A 63 -5.10 1.05 -20.82
N ARG A 64 -4.46 1.13 -21.98
CA ARG A 64 -3.14 1.79 -22.11
C ARG A 64 -3.17 3.29 -21.82
N GLU A 65 -4.28 3.96 -22.10
CA GLU A 65 -4.41 5.40 -21.87
C GLU A 65 -4.50 5.68 -20.36
N THR A 66 -5.34 4.91 -19.66
CA THR A 66 -5.48 5.00 -18.20
C THR A 66 -4.18 4.68 -17.48
N ILE A 67 -3.43 3.67 -17.94
CA ILE A 67 -2.08 3.36 -17.43
C ILE A 67 -1.16 4.57 -17.59
N ALA A 68 -1.08 5.16 -18.78
CA ALA A 68 -0.21 6.31 -19.02
C ALA A 68 -0.57 7.52 -18.16
N LYS A 69 -1.87 7.78 -17.95
CA LYS A 69 -2.36 8.84 -17.06
C LYS A 69 -1.96 8.58 -15.60
N LEU A 70 -2.06 7.34 -15.13
CA LEU A 70 -1.62 6.95 -13.79
C LEU A 70 -0.10 7.04 -13.60
N GLU A 71 0.68 6.62 -14.60
CA GLU A 71 2.14 6.75 -14.58
C GLU A 71 2.56 8.22 -14.49
N PHE A 72 1.89 9.09 -15.26
CA PHE A 72 2.10 10.53 -15.19
C PHE A 72 1.73 11.13 -13.83
N TYR A 73 0.62 10.67 -13.22
CA TYR A 73 0.25 11.06 -11.86
C TYR A 73 1.34 10.65 -10.85
N ILE A 74 1.85 9.43 -10.94
CA ILE A 74 2.88 8.90 -10.05
C ILE A 74 4.23 9.61 -10.24
N ASP A 75 4.58 10.00 -11.47
CA ASP A 75 5.73 10.86 -11.75
C ASP A 75 5.64 12.21 -11.01
N LYS A 76 4.48 12.89 -11.11
CA LYS A 76 4.25 14.15 -10.37
C LYS A 76 4.30 13.95 -8.86
N LEU A 77 3.70 12.87 -8.36
CA LEU A 77 3.71 12.51 -6.95
C LEU A 77 5.14 12.30 -6.46
N ALA A 78 5.95 11.57 -7.24
CA ALA A 78 7.34 11.30 -6.93
C ALA A 78 8.18 12.58 -6.88
N LYS A 79 7.96 13.53 -7.80
CA LYS A 79 8.63 14.85 -7.78
C LYS A 79 8.26 15.65 -6.53
N SER A 80 6.98 15.67 -6.16
CA SER A 80 6.48 16.33 -4.94
C SER A 80 7.10 15.72 -3.67
N ALA A 81 7.05 14.39 -3.54
CA ALA A 81 7.65 13.67 -2.42
C ALA A 81 9.17 13.87 -2.34
N ALA A 82 9.85 13.86 -3.49
CA ALA A 82 11.29 14.10 -3.56
C ALA A 82 11.68 15.53 -3.15
N ALA A 83 10.88 16.53 -3.48
CA ALA A 83 11.11 17.90 -3.02
C ALA A 83 10.98 18.01 -1.49
N LYS A 84 9.97 17.36 -0.90
CA LYS A 84 9.78 17.32 0.56
C LYS A 84 10.88 16.58 1.29
N ALA A 85 11.32 15.45 0.75
CA ALA A 85 12.38 14.62 1.32
C ALA A 85 13.73 15.36 1.48
N ARG A 86 13.91 16.52 0.83
CA ARG A 86 15.11 17.37 1.02
C ARG A 86 15.22 17.99 2.41
N ASN A 87 14.09 18.13 3.11
CA ASN A 87 14.03 18.78 4.42
C ASN A 87 13.27 17.95 5.47
N ARG A 88 12.78 16.76 5.12
CA ARG A 88 11.92 15.92 5.95
C ARG A 88 12.23 14.44 5.76
N ALA A 89 11.95 13.63 6.76
CA ALA A 89 11.99 12.18 6.66
C ALA A 89 10.72 11.66 5.98
N VAL A 90 10.87 10.96 4.86
CA VAL A 90 9.76 10.42 4.05
C VAL A 90 9.83 8.90 3.99
N ALA A 91 8.72 8.23 4.26
CA ALA A 91 8.54 6.81 4.01
C ALA A 91 7.57 6.58 2.85
N VAL A 92 7.83 5.55 2.04
CA VAL A 92 6.90 5.05 1.02
C VAL A 92 6.56 3.61 1.33
N VAL A 93 5.28 3.28 1.36
CA VAL A 93 4.78 1.93 1.64
C VAL A 93 3.91 1.48 0.46
N THR A 94 4.17 0.29 -0.07
CA THR A 94 3.41 -0.27 -1.21
C THR A 94 3.06 -1.73 -0.96
N PHE A 95 1.94 -2.18 -1.52
CA PHE A 95 1.67 -3.61 -1.66
C PHE A 95 2.42 -4.18 -2.86
N GLY A 96 3.13 -5.27 -2.63
CA GLY A 96 3.85 -6.00 -3.67
C GLY A 96 4.99 -5.21 -4.32
N LEU A 97 5.49 -5.80 -5.40
CA LEU A 97 6.64 -5.32 -6.18
C LEU A 97 6.35 -5.22 -7.69
N LEU A 98 5.13 -5.58 -8.08
CA LEU A 98 4.73 -5.68 -9.48
C LEU A 98 3.61 -4.67 -9.75
N GLY A 99 3.58 -4.15 -10.97
CA GLY A 99 2.60 -3.16 -11.39
C GLY A 99 3.03 -1.71 -11.13
N ILE A 100 2.07 -0.81 -11.35
CA ILE A 100 2.24 0.65 -11.34
C ILE A 100 2.76 1.18 -9.99
N SER A 101 2.40 0.53 -8.89
CA SER A 101 2.84 0.89 -7.53
C SER A 101 4.36 0.79 -7.32
N SER A 102 5.07 -0.03 -8.09
CA SER A 102 6.53 -0.15 -8.04
C SER A 102 7.28 1.07 -8.60
N LEU A 103 6.62 1.92 -9.37
CA LEU A 103 7.23 3.11 -9.99
C LEU A 103 7.56 4.19 -8.95
N LEU A 104 6.70 4.36 -7.94
CA LEU A 104 6.82 5.45 -6.97
C LEU A 104 8.13 5.41 -6.17
N PRO A 105 8.52 4.29 -5.52
CA PRO A 105 9.80 4.19 -4.81
C PRO A 105 11.02 4.49 -5.69
N LYS A 106 11.00 4.00 -6.95
CA LYS A 106 12.09 4.18 -7.92
C LYS A 106 12.23 5.65 -8.34
N LEU A 107 11.12 6.30 -8.68
CA LEU A 107 11.10 7.69 -9.15
C LEU A 107 11.48 8.66 -8.04
N ILE A 108 10.97 8.46 -6.81
CA ILE A 108 11.32 9.31 -5.66
C ILE A 108 12.84 9.32 -5.45
N LYS A 109 13.47 8.15 -5.38
CA LYS A 109 14.92 8.01 -5.22
C LYS A 109 15.71 8.68 -6.36
N THR A 110 15.20 8.55 -7.59
CA THR A 110 15.80 9.19 -8.76
C THR A 110 15.76 10.71 -8.65
N TYR A 111 14.63 11.31 -8.24
CA TYR A 111 14.49 12.76 -8.13
C TYR A 111 15.16 13.36 -6.90
N THR A 112 15.31 12.60 -5.82
CA THR A 112 16.07 13.08 -4.65
C THR A 112 17.56 13.01 -4.83
N GLY A 113 18.07 11.96 -5.48
CA GLY A 113 19.50 11.66 -5.50
C GLY A 113 20.07 11.65 -4.08
N SER A 114 21.22 12.31 -3.88
CA SER A 114 21.89 12.44 -2.58
C SER A 114 21.35 13.57 -1.68
N LYS A 115 20.30 14.29 -2.10
CA LYS A 115 19.81 15.50 -1.41
C LYS A 115 18.76 15.24 -0.33
N ALA A 116 18.38 13.99 -0.10
CA ALA A 116 17.34 13.65 0.87
C ALA A 116 17.88 13.62 2.32
N VAL A 117 17.08 14.09 3.27
CA VAL A 117 17.32 13.89 4.70
C VAL A 117 17.23 12.41 5.04
N LYS A 118 16.10 11.78 4.70
CA LYS A 118 15.86 10.34 4.88
C LYS A 118 14.72 9.92 3.98
N ILE A 119 14.97 8.95 3.09
CA ILE A 119 13.90 8.24 2.37
C ILE A 119 14.05 6.76 2.66
N VAL A 120 12.96 6.13 3.10
CA VAL A 120 12.88 4.68 3.28
C VAL A 120 11.66 4.15 2.55
N THR A 121 11.83 3.01 1.89
CA THR A 121 10.80 2.41 1.04
C THR A 121 10.51 0.99 1.51
N PHE A 122 9.23 0.69 1.76
CA PHE A 122 8.72 -0.59 2.24
C PHE A 122 7.82 -1.22 1.18
N GLY A 123 8.11 -2.46 0.80
CA GLY A 123 7.19 -3.32 0.05
C GLY A 123 6.63 -4.38 0.98
N VAL A 124 5.33 -4.66 0.93
CA VAL A 124 4.70 -5.72 1.72
C VAL A 124 4.00 -6.71 0.79
N SER A 125 4.28 -7.99 0.92
CA SER A 125 3.59 -9.03 0.14
C SER A 125 3.46 -10.34 0.91
N PRO A 126 2.50 -11.20 0.56
CA PRO A 126 2.50 -12.58 1.02
C PRO A 126 3.75 -13.32 0.56
N TYR A 127 4.30 -14.19 1.41
CA TYR A 127 5.48 -15.01 1.13
C TYR A 127 5.26 -15.87 -0.13
N GLU A 128 4.08 -16.46 -0.26
CA GLU A 128 3.72 -17.38 -1.35
C GLU A 128 3.60 -16.70 -2.73
N VAL A 129 3.27 -15.40 -2.79
CA VAL A 129 3.21 -14.63 -4.06
C VAL A 129 4.59 -14.52 -4.71
N ILE A 130 5.64 -14.47 -3.87
CA ILE A 130 7.02 -14.51 -4.35
C ILE A 130 7.33 -15.93 -4.83
N VAL A 131 7.02 -16.95 -4.03
CA VAL A 131 7.33 -18.36 -4.37
C VAL A 131 6.63 -18.84 -5.65
N SER A 132 5.35 -18.51 -5.86
CA SER A 132 4.61 -18.92 -7.08
C SER A 132 5.09 -18.20 -8.35
N ALA A 133 5.84 -17.12 -8.22
CA ALA A 133 6.64 -16.57 -9.31
C ALA A 133 7.94 -17.39 -9.44
N ASP A 134 7.82 -18.70 -9.68
CA ASP A 134 8.89 -19.71 -9.65
C ASP A 134 10.05 -19.45 -10.66
N GLN A 135 9.96 -18.42 -11.49
CA GLN A 135 11.06 -17.90 -12.31
C GLN A 135 11.70 -16.59 -11.80
N VAL A 136 10.99 -15.81 -10.97
CA VAL A 136 11.49 -14.53 -10.43
C VAL A 136 12.02 -14.72 -9.02
N ALA A 137 11.36 -15.49 -8.16
CA ALA A 137 11.86 -15.76 -6.80
C ALA A 137 13.10 -16.64 -6.78
N HIS A 138 13.20 -17.59 -7.71
CA HIS A 138 14.40 -18.41 -7.82
C HIS A 138 15.64 -17.57 -8.18
N ASP A 139 15.46 -16.44 -8.87
CA ASP A 139 16.53 -15.50 -9.22
C ASP A 139 16.70 -14.35 -8.20
N VAL A 140 15.62 -13.80 -7.64
CA VAL A 140 15.69 -12.68 -6.68
C VAL A 140 16.24 -13.12 -5.33
N VAL A 141 15.84 -14.32 -4.86
CA VAL A 141 16.25 -14.84 -3.55
C VAL A 141 17.61 -15.55 -3.60
N LYS A 142 17.94 -16.29 -4.69
CA LYS A 142 19.26 -16.96 -4.83
C LYS A 142 20.32 -16.11 -5.54
N ASN A 143 19.98 -15.26 -6.51
CA ASN A 143 20.96 -14.40 -7.19
C ASN A 143 21.11 -13.01 -6.54
N LYS A 144 20.50 -12.77 -5.38
CA LYS A 144 20.59 -11.50 -4.63
C LYS A 144 20.32 -10.27 -5.50
N LYS A 145 19.50 -10.39 -6.55
CA LYS A 145 19.18 -9.23 -7.39
C LYS A 145 18.29 -8.30 -6.56
N PRO A 146 18.76 -7.08 -6.23
CA PRO A 146 17.97 -6.17 -5.43
C PRO A 146 16.72 -5.79 -6.21
N LEU A 147 15.59 -5.77 -5.50
CA LEU A 147 14.35 -5.25 -6.05
C LEU A 147 14.52 -3.75 -6.22
N SER A 148 14.46 -3.29 -7.48
CA SER A 148 14.82 -1.92 -7.79
C SER A 148 13.86 -0.95 -7.08
N GLY A 149 14.40 -0.14 -6.17
CA GLY A 149 13.66 0.96 -5.54
C GLY A 149 13.15 0.69 -4.13
N VAL A 150 13.17 -0.55 -3.62
CA VAL A 150 12.70 -0.90 -2.25
C VAL A 150 13.87 -1.15 -1.29
N ASP A 151 13.83 -0.56 -0.10
CA ASP A 151 14.86 -0.75 0.95
C ASP A 151 14.52 -1.93 1.86
N PHE A 152 13.25 -2.07 2.24
CA PHE A 152 12.75 -3.13 3.10
C PHE A 152 11.60 -3.86 2.41
N HIS A 153 11.73 -5.16 2.20
CA HIS A 153 10.64 -5.99 1.71
C HIS A 153 10.18 -6.94 2.81
N ILE A 154 8.96 -6.74 3.25
CA ILE A 154 8.29 -7.48 4.30
C ILE A 154 7.42 -8.57 3.67
N LEU A 155 7.72 -9.81 4.05
CA LEU A 155 7.02 -11.02 3.66
C LEU A 155 6.09 -11.45 4.79
N THR A 156 4.85 -11.76 4.44
CA THR A 156 3.81 -12.15 5.39
C THR A 156 3.27 -13.54 5.10
N GLY A 157 2.87 -14.27 6.14
CA GLY A 157 2.41 -15.66 6.05
C GLY A 157 3.54 -16.69 5.98
N ALA A 158 3.19 -17.96 6.10
CA ALA A 158 4.14 -19.07 6.14
C ALA A 158 4.39 -19.70 4.75
N PRO A 159 5.59 -20.24 4.48
CA PRO A 159 5.80 -21.12 3.34
C PRO A 159 4.95 -22.40 3.51
N SER A 160 4.05 -22.69 2.57
CA SER A 160 3.37 -23.99 2.50
C SER A 160 4.20 -24.97 1.63
N PRO A 161 4.85 -26.00 2.18
CA PRO A 161 5.60 -26.95 1.37
C PRO A 161 4.65 -27.88 0.59
N GLY A 162 4.82 -27.96 -0.72
CA GLY A 162 4.29 -29.07 -1.54
C GLY A 162 2.80 -29.05 -1.88
N ARG A 163 2.09 -27.93 -1.72
CA ARG A 163 0.73 -27.80 -2.26
C ARG A 163 0.74 -27.01 -3.58
N PRO A 164 0.29 -27.59 -4.70
CA PRO A 164 -0.07 -26.81 -5.87
C PRO A 164 -1.21 -25.84 -5.49
N PHE A 165 -1.11 -24.64 -6.02
CA PHE A 165 -1.98 -23.50 -5.76
C PHE A 165 -3.46 -23.87 -5.55
N THR A 166 -3.95 -23.60 -4.34
CA THR A 166 -5.33 -23.16 -4.16
C THR A 166 -5.21 -21.89 -3.33
N PRO A 167 -5.64 -20.72 -3.83
CA PRO A 167 -5.62 -19.47 -3.07
C PRO A 167 -6.62 -19.64 -1.93
N SER A 168 -6.18 -20.24 -0.83
CA SER A 168 -7.02 -20.40 0.34
C SER A 168 -7.16 -19.00 0.93
N ARG A 169 -8.40 -18.51 0.95
CA ARG A 169 -8.86 -17.18 1.39
C ARG A 169 -8.46 -16.79 2.85
N SER A 170 -7.59 -17.54 3.52
CA SER A 170 -7.35 -17.46 4.97
C SER A 170 -6.02 -16.80 5.39
N THR A 171 -5.07 -16.57 4.49
CA THR A 171 -3.81 -15.83 4.77
C THR A 171 -3.86 -14.34 4.40
N LEU A 172 -4.92 -13.91 3.69
CA LEU A 172 -5.22 -12.52 3.30
C LEU A 172 -5.78 -11.70 4.49
N GLY A 173 -5.03 -11.68 5.59
CA GLY A 173 -5.37 -10.93 6.80
C GLY A 173 -4.13 -10.38 7.52
N THR A 174 -2.96 -10.99 7.28
CA THR A 174 -1.71 -10.66 7.96
C THR A 174 -0.90 -9.61 7.21
N ASP A 175 -1.01 -9.53 5.89
CA ASP A 175 -0.41 -8.46 5.07
C ASP A 175 -1.12 -7.12 5.24
N GLU A 176 -2.45 -7.11 5.24
CA GLU A 176 -3.19 -5.86 5.43
C GLU A 176 -2.97 -5.28 6.83
N GLU A 177 -2.95 -6.14 7.84
CA GLU A 177 -2.65 -5.73 9.22
C GLU A 177 -1.19 -5.26 9.34
N ALA A 178 -0.25 -5.95 8.69
CA ALA A 178 1.14 -5.53 8.66
C ALA A 178 1.30 -4.15 8.02
N VAL A 179 0.67 -3.89 6.87
CA VAL A 179 0.69 -2.57 6.23
C VAL A 179 0.12 -1.52 7.17
N PHE A 180 -1.05 -1.74 7.75
CA PHE A 180 -1.65 -0.77 8.68
C PHE A 180 -0.73 -0.46 9.88
N GLN A 181 -0.11 -1.49 10.47
CA GLN A 181 0.83 -1.34 11.58
C GLN A 181 2.11 -0.61 11.18
N ILE A 182 2.61 -0.83 9.96
CA ILE A 182 3.76 -0.09 9.42
C ILE A 182 3.36 1.38 9.26
N LEU A 183 2.26 1.68 8.59
CA LEU A 183 1.81 3.06 8.33
C LEU A 183 1.68 3.86 9.62
N THR A 184 0.95 3.32 10.58
CA THR A 184 0.66 4.00 11.86
C THR A 184 1.83 3.96 12.84
N GLY A 185 2.70 2.95 12.73
CA GLY A 185 3.87 2.78 13.58
C GLY A 185 5.05 3.66 13.20
N ILE A 186 5.26 3.93 11.91
CA ILE A 186 6.41 4.71 11.43
C ILE A 186 6.16 6.23 11.38
N VAL A 187 4.90 6.66 11.22
CA VAL A 187 4.55 8.08 11.18
C VAL A 187 4.80 8.73 12.53
N GLY A 188 5.54 9.84 12.55
CA GLY A 188 5.84 10.64 13.74
C GLY A 188 4.60 11.24 14.39
N GLU A 189 4.74 11.76 15.62
CA GLU A 189 3.65 12.38 16.38
C GLU A 189 2.98 13.56 15.64
N HIS A 190 3.79 14.35 14.93
CA HIS A 190 3.32 15.45 14.07
C HIS A 190 3.38 15.10 12.57
N GLY A 191 3.61 13.83 12.25
CA GLY A 191 3.69 13.35 10.88
C GLY A 191 2.33 13.18 10.22
N GLN A 192 2.33 12.92 8.92
CA GLN A 192 1.12 12.67 8.13
C GLN A 192 1.24 11.35 7.37
N ILE A 193 0.13 10.62 7.26
CA ILE A 193 -0.04 9.50 6.34
C ILE A 193 -0.89 9.96 5.14
N THR A 194 -0.37 9.82 3.93
CA THR A 194 -1.10 10.08 2.69
C THR A 194 -1.30 8.76 1.95
N CYS A 195 -2.55 8.30 1.87
CA CYS A 195 -2.91 7.08 1.14
C CYS A 195 -3.46 7.42 -0.23
N ILE A 196 -2.93 6.81 -1.27
CA ILE A 196 -3.33 7.04 -2.66
C ILE A 196 -3.90 5.74 -3.20
N PHE A 197 -5.14 5.83 -3.68
CA PHE A 197 -5.93 4.70 -4.13
C PHE A 197 -6.24 4.90 -5.61
N ALA A 198 -5.64 4.08 -6.46
CA ALA A 198 -5.90 4.02 -7.89
C ALA A 198 -6.24 2.58 -8.27
N ASN A 199 -7.21 2.42 -9.16
CA ASN A 199 -7.71 1.16 -9.70
C ASN A 199 -7.20 -0.13 -9.03
N LYS A 200 -8.03 -0.70 -8.17
CA LYS A 200 -7.87 -2.07 -7.70
C LYS A 200 -9.20 -2.79 -7.84
N GLY A 201 -9.14 -4.12 -7.84
CA GLY A 201 -10.32 -4.93 -7.56
C GLY A 201 -10.93 -4.65 -6.17
N PRO A 202 -11.94 -5.43 -5.76
CA PRO A 202 -12.66 -5.27 -4.48
C PRO A 202 -11.78 -5.07 -3.24
N GLU A 203 -10.54 -5.55 -3.28
CA GLU A 203 -9.52 -5.44 -2.25
C GLU A 203 -9.20 -3.99 -1.82
N LEU A 204 -9.38 -2.99 -2.68
CA LEU A 204 -9.14 -1.58 -2.29
C LEU A 204 -10.14 -1.06 -1.28
N LEU A 205 -11.35 -1.63 -1.21
CA LEU A 205 -12.31 -1.28 -0.16
C LEU A 205 -11.76 -1.60 1.23
N LYS A 206 -10.91 -2.62 1.34
CA LYS A 206 -10.24 -2.99 2.60
C LYS A 206 -9.14 -1.99 2.98
N GLU A 207 -8.42 -1.49 1.99
CA GLU A 207 -7.35 -0.52 2.21
C GLU A 207 -7.89 0.89 2.46
N ALA A 208 -8.99 1.26 1.79
CA ALA A 208 -9.71 2.50 2.07
C ALA A 208 -10.19 2.55 3.52
N TYR A 209 -10.50 1.40 4.12
CA TYR A 209 -10.84 1.29 5.53
C TYR A 209 -9.68 1.61 6.49
N TYR A 210 -8.43 1.70 6.02
CA TYR A 210 -7.33 2.20 6.83
C TYR A 210 -7.56 3.63 7.30
N ILE A 211 -8.24 4.46 6.50
CA ILE A 211 -8.51 5.86 6.82
C ILE A 211 -9.36 5.98 8.10
N PRO A 212 -10.62 5.49 8.16
CA PRO A 212 -11.41 5.58 9.39
C PRO A 212 -10.75 4.85 10.57
N ARG A 213 -10.03 3.74 10.31
CA ARG A 213 -9.33 3.00 11.37
C ARG A 213 -8.19 3.81 12.00
N ALA A 214 -7.39 4.52 11.21
CA ALA A 214 -6.29 5.35 11.70
C ALA A 214 -6.79 6.66 12.32
N LEU A 215 -7.89 7.24 11.83
CA LEU A 215 -8.50 8.41 12.48
C LEU A 215 -8.96 8.08 13.91
N LYS A 216 -9.53 6.88 14.13
CA LYS A 216 -9.93 6.40 15.47
C LYS A 216 -8.75 6.23 16.43
N THR A 217 -7.52 6.06 15.93
CA THR A 217 -6.31 5.99 16.75
C THR A 217 -5.63 7.35 16.93
N GLY A 218 -6.22 8.43 16.39
CA GLY A 218 -5.67 9.79 16.45
C GLY A 218 -4.53 10.05 15.45
N ALA A 219 -4.30 9.15 14.49
CA ALA A 219 -3.30 9.38 13.46
C ALA A 219 -3.79 10.41 12.44
N ASN A 220 -2.89 11.30 12.02
CA ASN A 220 -3.15 12.25 10.95
C ASN A 220 -3.04 11.55 9.59
N ILE A 221 -4.17 11.18 9.00
CA ILE A 221 -4.24 10.39 7.78
C ILE A 221 -5.23 10.99 6.78
N PHE A 222 -4.87 10.97 5.50
CA PHE A 222 -5.74 11.40 4.40
C PHE A 222 -5.71 10.38 3.26
N GLY A 223 -6.87 10.17 2.65
CA GLY A 223 -7.02 9.35 1.44
C GLY A 223 -7.09 10.22 0.19
N THR A 224 -6.57 9.74 -0.93
CA THR A 224 -6.78 10.32 -2.26
C THR A 224 -7.31 9.24 -3.18
N LEU A 225 -8.53 9.43 -3.68
CA LEU A 225 -9.16 8.56 -4.66
C LEU A 225 -8.87 9.10 -6.06
N ILE A 226 -8.28 8.27 -6.92
CA ILE A 226 -8.00 8.63 -8.31
C ILE A 226 -9.21 8.29 -9.18
N MET A 227 -10.03 9.30 -9.47
CA MET A 227 -11.23 9.19 -10.29
C MET A 227 -10.88 8.94 -11.76
N GLY A 228 -11.65 8.06 -12.39
CA GLY A 228 -11.42 7.62 -13.77
C GLY A 228 -10.36 6.53 -13.87
N SER A 229 -9.88 6.02 -12.71
CA SER A 229 -9.05 4.83 -12.69
C SER A 229 -9.90 3.55 -12.80
N GLY A 230 -11.22 3.62 -12.59
CA GLY A 230 -12.11 2.46 -12.65
C GLY A 230 -12.14 1.63 -11.37
N GLY A 231 -12.68 0.41 -11.51
CA GLY A 231 -12.68 -0.61 -10.46
C GLY A 231 -13.35 -0.16 -9.15
N ALA A 232 -12.74 -0.56 -8.03
CA ALA A 232 -13.26 -0.23 -6.69
C ALA A 232 -13.12 1.25 -6.31
N THR A 233 -12.19 2.00 -6.93
CA THR A 233 -11.99 3.42 -6.64
C THR A 233 -13.20 4.24 -7.09
N ASP A 234 -13.62 4.09 -8.35
CA ASP A 234 -14.77 4.82 -8.90
C ASP A 234 -16.09 4.36 -8.25
N ALA A 235 -16.18 3.10 -7.85
CA ALA A 235 -17.30 2.58 -7.08
C ALA A 235 -17.40 3.24 -5.70
N LEU A 236 -16.26 3.40 -5.00
CA LEU A 236 -16.22 4.07 -3.71
C LEU A 236 -16.58 5.55 -3.82
N ILE A 237 -16.14 6.23 -4.89
CA ILE A 237 -16.54 7.62 -5.19
C ILE A 237 -18.06 7.72 -5.40
N GLN A 238 -18.65 6.82 -6.20
CA GLN A 238 -20.11 6.79 -6.39
C GLN A 238 -20.86 6.57 -5.07
N TYR A 239 -20.37 5.67 -4.22
CA TYR A 239 -20.93 5.43 -2.90
C TYR A 239 -20.84 6.68 -2.00
N MET A 240 -19.68 7.34 -1.94
CA MET A 240 -19.49 8.57 -1.17
C MET A 240 -20.37 9.74 -1.65
N HIS A 241 -20.77 9.73 -2.92
CA HIS A 241 -21.75 10.67 -3.49
C HIS A 241 -23.21 10.24 -3.31
N GLY A 242 -23.47 9.20 -2.51
CA GLY A 242 -24.82 8.80 -2.11
C GLY A 242 -25.56 7.92 -3.12
N LYS A 243 -24.86 7.32 -4.09
CA LYS A 243 -25.46 6.32 -4.97
C LYS A 243 -25.72 5.01 -4.19
N ASP A 244 -26.83 4.35 -4.48
CA ASP A 244 -27.19 3.08 -3.85
C ASP A 244 -26.17 1.99 -4.16
N THR A 245 -25.75 1.24 -3.15
CA THR A 245 -24.82 0.10 -3.27
C THR A 245 -25.28 -0.98 -4.26
N ALA A 246 -26.59 -1.12 -4.47
CA ALA A 246 -27.17 -2.05 -5.46
C ALA A 246 -26.94 -1.58 -6.91
N GLU A 247 -26.73 -0.29 -7.12
CA GLU A 247 -26.52 0.34 -8.44
C GLU A 247 -25.04 0.60 -8.77
N ILE A 248 -24.13 0.32 -7.84
CA ILE A 248 -22.70 0.55 -8.00
C ILE A 248 -22.04 -0.73 -8.49
N GLU A 249 -21.55 -0.69 -9.72
CA GLU A 249 -20.84 -1.79 -10.35
C GLU A 249 -19.32 -1.66 -10.18
N ILE A 250 -18.67 -2.77 -9.84
CA ILE A 250 -17.22 -2.93 -9.76
C ILE A 250 -16.81 -3.96 -10.79
N LYS A 251 -15.94 -3.55 -11.72
CA LYS A 251 -15.30 -4.46 -12.67
C LYS A 251 -14.22 -5.26 -11.96
N VAL A 252 -14.26 -6.59 -12.05
CA VAL A 252 -13.29 -7.48 -11.41
C VAL A 252 -12.39 -8.09 -12.49
N GLY A 253 -11.16 -7.58 -12.60
CA GLY A 253 -10.14 -8.09 -13.51
C GLY A 253 -10.30 -7.65 -14.98
N SER A 254 -9.61 -8.36 -15.89
CA SER A 254 -9.58 -8.07 -17.34
C SER A 254 -10.76 -8.68 -18.13
N GLY A 255 -11.75 -9.25 -17.44
CA GLY A 255 -12.95 -9.83 -18.05
C GLY A 255 -14.16 -8.87 -18.00
N SER A 256 -15.30 -9.32 -18.52
CA SER A 256 -16.61 -8.65 -18.38
C SER A 256 -17.32 -8.94 -17.05
N GLU A 257 -16.63 -9.59 -16.11
CA GLU A 257 -17.21 -9.91 -14.81
C GLU A 257 -17.38 -8.63 -13.99
N THR A 258 -18.64 -8.33 -13.69
CA THR A 258 -19.05 -7.15 -12.93
C THR A 258 -19.79 -7.65 -11.70
N VAL A 259 -19.38 -7.14 -10.54
CA VAL A 259 -20.05 -7.39 -9.27
C VAL A 259 -20.62 -6.09 -8.75
N THR A 260 -21.74 -6.13 -8.03
CA THR A 260 -22.28 -4.94 -7.37
C THR A 260 -21.58 -4.72 -6.03
N LEU A 261 -21.47 -3.46 -5.59
CA LEU A 261 -20.93 -3.15 -4.27
C LEU A 261 -21.75 -3.83 -3.15
N GLU A 262 -23.07 -3.91 -3.31
CA GLU A 262 -23.96 -4.65 -2.41
C GLU A 262 -23.56 -6.13 -2.28
N SER A 263 -23.26 -6.81 -3.40
CA SER A 263 -22.87 -8.23 -3.38
C SER A 263 -21.57 -8.51 -2.61
N LEU A 264 -20.74 -7.48 -2.40
CA LEU A 264 -19.50 -7.57 -1.65
C LEU A 264 -19.68 -7.30 -0.15
N LEU A 265 -20.79 -6.68 0.27
CA LEU A 265 -21.02 -6.32 1.67
C LEU A 265 -20.90 -7.50 2.64
N PRO A 266 -21.43 -8.71 2.37
CA PRO A 266 -21.26 -9.85 3.27
C PRO A 266 -19.78 -10.25 3.45
N ALA A 267 -18.98 -10.17 2.37
CA ALA A 267 -17.56 -10.49 2.42
C ALA A 267 -16.75 -9.43 3.20
N LEU A 268 -17.14 -8.16 3.10
CA LEU A 268 -16.55 -7.06 3.87
C LEU A 268 -16.91 -7.16 5.36
N GLN A 269 -18.18 -7.48 5.67
CA GLN A 269 -18.66 -7.66 7.05
C GLN A 269 -17.96 -8.83 7.76
N ASN A 270 -17.77 -9.96 7.08
CA ASN A 270 -17.01 -11.09 7.61
C ASN A 270 -15.55 -10.73 7.95
N ARG A 271 -15.04 -9.63 7.40
CA ARG A 271 -13.70 -9.09 7.65
C ARG A 271 -13.70 -7.86 8.56
N ASN A 272 -14.82 -7.55 9.23
CA ASN A 272 -15.01 -6.37 10.07
C ASN A 272 -14.75 -5.04 9.34
N ILE A 273 -14.93 -5.01 8.01
CA ILE A 273 -14.87 -3.79 7.21
C ILE A 273 -16.30 -3.26 7.07
N LYS A 274 -16.51 -2.02 7.49
CA LYS A 274 -17.82 -1.36 7.45
C LYS A 274 -17.77 -0.21 6.46
N LEU A 275 -18.50 -0.37 5.36
CA LEU A 275 -18.56 0.62 4.28
C LEU A 275 -19.10 1.97 4.81
N ASP A 276 -20.07 1.94 5.72
CA ASP A 276 -20.62 3.15 6.36
C ASP A 276 -19.58 3.93 7.17
N GLU A 277 -18.55 3.28 7.72
CA GLU A 277 -17.46 3.98 8.40
C GLU A 277 -16.52 4.66 7.40
N ILE A 278 -16.36 4.09 6.21
CA ILE A 278 -15.65 4.75 5.11
C ILE A 278 -16.45 5.97 4.64
N GLY A 279 -17.77 5.83 4.49
CA GLY A 279 -18.68 6.93 4.17
C GLY A 279 -18.68 8.04 5.22
N ALA A 280 -18.70 7.69 6.52
CA ALA A 280 -18.61 8.66 7.61
C ALA A 280 -17.25 9.40 7.65
N ALA A 281 -16.20 8.82 7.06
CA ALA A 281 -14.89 9.42 6.92
C ALA A 281 -14.68 10.10 5.56
N ALA A 282 -15.73 10.35 4.76
CA ALA A 282 -15.61 10.91 3.41
C ALA A 282 -14.83 12.24 3.37
N GLU A 283 -14.93 13.07 4.41
CA GLU A 283 -14.19 14.35 4.51
C GLU A 283 -12.67 14.17 4.60
N ALA A 284 -12.19 12.99 5.00
CA ALA A 284 -10.77 12.65 5.03
C ALA A 284 -10.25 12.17 3.66
N PHE A 285 -11.12 12.06 2.66
CA PHE A 285 -10.76 11.73 1.29
C PHE A 285 -10.76 12.98 0.40
N SER A 286 -9.72 13.11 -0.42
CA SER A 286 -9.71 13.98 -1.60
C SER A 286 -9.92 13.14 -2.87
N MET A 287 -10.43 13.78 -3.92
CA MET A 287 -10.62 13.15 -5.23
C MET A 287 -9.78 13.87 -6.27
N HIS A 288 -8.98 13.13 -7.04
CA HIS A 288 -8.26 13.66 -8.19
C HIS A 288 -8.74 13.00 -9.47
N SER A 289 -9.03 13.79 -10.49
CA SER A 289 -9.43 13.29 -11.81
C SER A 289 -8.21 12.98 -12.68
N LEU A 290 -8.21 11.84 -13.36
CA LEU A 290 -7.28 11.56 -14.46
C LEU A 290 -7.62 12.32 -15.76
N GLU A 291 -8.87 12.77 -15.90
CA GLU A 291 -9.34 13.54 -17.08
C GLU A 291 -9.20 15.06 -16.88
N GLY A 292 -8.86 15.50 -15.67
CA GLY A 292 -8.61 16.90 -15.34
C GLY A 292 -7.13 17.28 -15.45
N ALA A 293 -6.84 18.58 -15.39
CA ALA A 293 -5.47 19.04 -15.23
C ALA A 293 -4.92 18.52 -13.89
N ILE A 294 -4.01 17.53 -13.95
CA ILE A 294 -3.35 17.03 -12.73
C ILE A 294 -2.52 18.19 -12.15
N PRO A 295 -2.76 18.61 -10.90
CA PRO A 295 -2.03 19.73 -10.29
C PRO A 295 -0.52 19.52 -10.34
N ASP A 296 0.25 20.58 -10.56
CA ASP A 296 1.72 20.49 -10.54
C ASP A 296 2.26 20.15 -9.14
N ASN A 297 1.51 20.53 -8.11
CA ASN A 297 1.74 20.13 -6.72
C ASN A 297 0.61 19.20 -6.27
N LEU A 298 0.87 17.89 -6.30
CA LEU A 298 -0.06 16.93 -5.70
C LEU A 298 0.01 17.03 -4.16
N PRO A 299 -1.15 16.95 -3.46
CA PRO A 299 -1.21 16.98 -2.01
C PRO A 299 -0.57 15.71 -1.46
N THR A 300 0.73 15.76 -1.22
CA THR A 300 1.43 14.92 -0.24
C THR A 300 1.25 15.52 1.17
N GLY A 301 0.11 16.17 1.40
CA GLY A 301 -0.09 17.21 2.40
C GLY A 301 -1.29 18.07 2.02
N VAL A 302 -2.29 18.13 2.89
CA VAL A 302 -3.42 19.03 2.73
C VAL A 302 -2.90 20.46 2.92
N THR A 303 -2.88 21.28 1.86
CA THR A 303 -2.79 22.73 2.06
C THR A 303 -4.08 23.12 2.76
N LEU A 304 -4.03 23.52 4.03
CA LEU A 304 -5.22 24.04 4.69
C LEU A 304 -5.40 25.50 4.28
N ASP A 305 -6.63 25.91 3.99
CA ASP A 305 -6.98 27.31 3.81
C ASP A 305 -6.84 28.07 5.15
N LYS A 306 -7.11 29.38 5.14
CA LYS A 306 -7.04 30.21 6.35
C LYS A 306 -8.02 29.79 7.46
N THR A 307 -8.95 28.87 7.17
CA THR A 307 -9.94 28.33 8.10
C THR A 307 -9.58 26.94 8.62
N GLY A 308 -8.48 26.34 8.14
CA GLY A 308 -8.08 25.00 8.54
C GLY A 308 -8.76 23.88 7.74
N ARG A 309 -9.30 24.17 6.54
CA ARG A 309 -9.92 23.18 5.63
C ARG A 309 -9.01 22.86 4.46
N PRO A 310 -9.07 21.66 3.86
CA PRO A 310 -8.34 21.39 2.62
C PRO A 310 -8.62 22.44 1.54
N ALA A 311 -7.58 23.11 1.03
CA ALA A 311 -7.67 24.24 0.09
C ALA A 311 -8.32 23.89 -1.25
N TRP A 312 -8.50 22.59 -1.53
CA TRP A 312 -9.28 22.12 -2.67
C TRP A 312 -10.80 22.17 -2.43
N GLN A 313 -11.26 22.19 -1.17
CA GLN A 313 -12.68 22.41 -0.81
C GLN A 313 -13.11 23.87 -0.97
N SER A 314 -12.19 24.83 -0.89
CA SER A 314 -12.49 26.27 -1.05
C SER A 314 -12.70 26.71 -2.51
N ASN A 315 -12.57 25.79 -3.48
CA ASN A 315 -12.83 26.05 -4.90
C ASN A 315 -14.15 25.42 -5.41
N LEU A 316 -15.02 24.96 -4.50
CA LEU A 316 -16.41 24.59 -4.78
C LEU A 316 -17.36 25.74 -4.40
#